data_AF-A0A9E0XTR3-F1
#
_entry.id   AF-A0A9E0XTR3-F1
#
_cell.length_a   1.000
_cell.length_b   1.000
_cell.length_c   1.000
_cell.angle_alpha   90.00
_cell.angle_beta   90.00
_cell.angle_gamma   90.00
#
_symmetry.space_group_name_H-M   'P 1'
#
loop_
_entity.id
_entity.type
_entity.pdbx_description
1 polymer ?
#
loop_
_entity_poly.entity_id
_entity_poly.type
_entity_poly.pdbx_seq_one_letter_code
_entity_poly.pdbx_strand_id
1 'polypeptide(L)'
;MATPFELAAAHIQSSFPDQFFIPIRDFARVTSESFGGVRNKIAAGDFPLPTILQGTRRFVTAPDLIQYLAEKYAAARGETLQVEEKVATPVATGETEKRGRGCPKKYSKAARQAAAERARQARARKNQSGAGQEVRHG
;
A
#
# COMPACT_ATOMS: atom_id res chain seq x y z
N MET A 1 -5.60 37.43 0.97
CA MET A 1 -6.09 36.09 0.55
C MET A 1 -5.29 35.08 1.35
N ALA A 2 -5.94 34.03 1.88
CA ALA A 2 -5.21 32.98 2.59
C ALA A 2 -4.31 32.21 1.61
N THR A 3 -3.06 31.99 1.98
CA THR A 3 -2.11 31.25 1.14
C THR A 3 -2.56 29.77 1.03
N PRO A 4 -2.18 29.05 -0.04
CA PRO A 4 -2.47 27.61 -0.14
C PRO A 4 -1.97 26.82 1.08
N PHE A 5 -0.83 27.25 1.66
CA PHE A 5 -0.27 26.67 2.87
C PHE A 5 -1.16 26.91 4.10
N GLU A 6 -1.62 28.15 4.33
CA GLU A 6 -2.53 28.46 5.44
C GLU A 6 -3.84 27.68 5.37
N LEU A 7 -4.36 27.49 4.15
CA LEU A 7 -5.57 26.69 3.93
C LEU A 7 -5.35 25.21 4.23
N ALA A 8 -4.22 24.65 3.79
CA ALA A 8 -3.83 23.28 4.12
C ALA A 8 -3.61 23.10 5.62
N ALA A 9 -2.90 24.02 6.27
CA ALA A 9 -2.67 24.00 7.71
C ALA A 9 -3.99 24.08 8.50
N ALA A 10 -4.89 24.99 8.14
CA ALA A 10 -6.20 25.09 8.78
C ALA A 10 -7.06 23.83 8.58
N HIS A 11 -7.02 23.23 7.40
CA HIS A 11 -7.74 21.99 7.11
C HIS A 11 -7.20 20.81 7.94
N ILE A 12 -5.87 20.68 8.06
CA ILE A 12 -5.27 19.64 8.89
C ILE A 12 -5.53 19.88 10.37
N GLN A 13 -5.38 21.12 10.86
CA GLN A 13 -5.64 21.47 12.25
C GLN A 13 -7.10 21.22 12.67
N SER A 14 -8.06 21.51 11.78
CA SER A 14 -9.48 21.24 12.05
C SER A 14 -9.83 19.74 12.00
N SER A 15 -9.13 18.96 11.18
CA SER A 15 -9.37 17.52 11.02
C SER A 15 -8.68 16.68 12.10
N PHE A 16 -7.47 17.08 12.51
CA PHE A 16 -6.60 16.33 13.41
C PHE A 16 -5.98 17.28 14.45
N PRO A 17 -6.78 17.81 15.39
CA PRO A 17 -6.28 18.73 16.40
C PRO A 17 -5.17 18.04 17.22
N ASP A 18 -4.05 18.73 17.38
CA ASP A 18 -2.88 18.33 18.18
C ASP A 18 -2.21 17.00 17.76
N GLN A 19 -2.48 16.51 16.54
CA GLN A 19 -1.85 15.29 16.04
C GLN A 19 -0.68 15.61 15.12
N PHE A 20 0.52 15.22 15.55
CA PHE A 20 1.72 15.30 14.70
C PHE A 20 1.82 14.14 13.70
N PHE A 21 1.34 12.95 14.06
CA PHE A 21 1.39 11.75 13.21
C PHE A 21 0.00 11.39 12.72
N ILE A 22 -0.20 11.44 11.40
CA ILE A 22 -1.48 11.19 10.76
C ILE A 22 -1.45 9.79 10.13
N PRO A 23 -2.36 8.87 10.50
CA PRO A 23 -2.41 7.55 9.91
C PRO A 23 -2.60 7.61 8.39
N ILE A 24 -1.99 6.68 7.64
CA ILE A 24 -2.17 6.60 6.17
C ILE A 24 -3.65 6.44 5.76
N ARG A 25 -4.48 5.85 6.62
CA ARG A 25 -5.92 5.76 6.38
C ARG A 25 -6.57 7.13 6.34
N ASP A 26 -6.16 8.04 7.22
CA ASP A 26 -6.71 9.38 7.32
C ASP A 26 -6.10 10.33 6.28
N PHE A 27 -4.82 10.14 5.94
CA PHE A 27 -4.22 10.71 4.72
C PHE A 27 -5.10 10.43 3.49
N ALA A 28 -5.51 9.17 3.29
CA ALA A 28 -6.32 8.79 2.14
C ALA A 28 -7.67 9.53 2.13
N ARG A 29 -8.28 9.74 3.30
CA ARG A 29 -9.52 10.50 3.42
C ARG A 29 -9.35 11.96 3.03
N VAL A 30 -8.35 12.66 3.59
CA VAL A 30 -8.17 14.09 3.30
C VAL A 30 -7.70 14.37 1.88
N THR A 31 -7.03 13.41 1.25
CA THR A 31 -6.59 13.50 -0.15
C THR A 31 -7.64 12.99 -1.14
N SER A 32 -8.80 12.54 -0.66
CA SER A 32 -9.86 11.91 -1.47
C SER A 32 -9.36 10.69 -2.28
N GLU A 33 -8.38 9.97 -1.75
CA GLU A 33 -7.84 8.74 -2.34
C GLU A 33 -8.40 7.50 -1.64
N SER A 34 -8.53 6.39 -2.38
CA SER A 34 -8.88 5.12 -1.73
C SER A 34 -7.71 4.62 -0.87
N PHE A 35 -8.00 4.09 0.33
CA PHE A 35 -6.96 3.53 1.19
C PHE A 35 -6.18 2.40 0.51
N GLY A 36 -6.85 1.57 -0.31
CA GLY A 36 -6.20 0.55 -1.12
C GLY A 36 -5.24 1.13 -2.16
N GLY A 37 -5.63 2.22 -2.84
CA GLY A 37 -4.79 2.94 -3.79
C GLY A 37 -3.54 3.51 -3.12
N VAL A 38 -3.69 4.16 -1.98
CA VAL A 38 -2.56 4.69 -1.21
C VAL A 38 -1.63 3.57 -0.75
N ARG A 39 -2.17 2.46 -0.24
CA ARG A 39 -1.38 1.29 0.16
C ARG A 39 -0.60 0.71 -1.02
N ASN A 40 -1.19 0.66 -2.20
CA ASN A 40 -0.53 0.19 -3.42
C ASN A 40 0.62 1.12 -3.83
N LYS A 41 0.44 2.45 -3.77
CA LYS A 41 1.52 3.43 -4.02
C LYS A 41 2.70 3.21 -3.06
N ILE A 42 2.42 3.01 -1.76
CA ILE A 42 3.47 2.74 -0.76
C ILE A 42 4.18 1.41 -1.07
N ALA A 43 3.44 0.37 -1.44
CA ALA A 43 4.03 -0.92 -1.79
C ALA A 43 4.85 -0.85 -3.11
N ALA A 44 4.48 0.05 -4.01
CA ALA A 44 5.17 0.30 -5.26
C ALA A 44 6.49 1.06 -5.07
N GLY A 45 6.55 1.94 -4.06
CA GLY A 45 7.63 2.91 -3.86
C GLY A 45 7.29 4.29 -4.44
N ASP A 46 6.06 4.48 -4.93
CA ASP A 46 5.60 5.68 -5.63
C ASP A 46 4.81 6.63 -4.71
N PHE A 47 4.90 6.44 -3.39
CA PHE A 47 4.20 7.28 -2.42
C PHE A 47 5.00 8.57 -2.19
N PRO A 48 4.37 9.77 -2.32
CA PRO A 48 5.10 11.03 -2.43
C PRO A 48 5.64 11.56 -1.09
N LEU A 49 5.24 10.97 0.04
CA LEU A 49 5.61 11.43 1.36
C LEU A 49 6.43 10.38 2.13
N PRO A 50 7.37 10.80 2.98
CA PRO A 50 8.01 9.88 3.91
C PRO A 50 6.97 9.28 4.86
N THR A 51 7.13 8.00 5.19
CA THR A 51 6.22 7.30 6.11
C THR A 51 6.98 6.71 7.29
N ILE A 52 6.35 6.77 8.45
CA ILE A 52 6.87 6.19 9.70
C ILE A 52 6.03 4.96 10.02
N LEU A 53 6.70 3.86 10.36
CA LEU A 53 6.04 2.61 10.75
C LEU A 53 6.03 2.49 12.28
N GLN A 54 4.85 2.33 12.86
CA GLN A 54 4.66 2.03 14.29
C GLN A 54 3.79 0.78 14.40
N GLY A 55 4.42 -0.34 14.79
CA GLY A 55 3.78 -1.66 14.74
C GLY A 55 3.40 -2.04 13.30
N THR A 56 2.12 -2.29 13.05
CA THR A 56 1.58 -2.61 11.72
C THR A 56 1.02 -1.40 10.97
N ARG A 57 1.04 -0.22 11.59
CA ARG A 57 0.43 1.01 11.05
C ARG A 57 1.49 1.95 10.50
N ARG A 58 1.16 2.61 9.39
CA ARG A 58 1.99 3.66 8.77
C ARG A 58 1.37 5.03 9.01
N PHE A 59 2.23 6.01 9.17
CA PHE A 59 1.89 7.40 9.46
C PHE A 59 2.68 8.34 8.54
N VAL A 60 2.11 9.50 8.26
CA VAL A 60 2.83 10.68 7.75
C VAL A 60 2.88 11.74 8.83
N THR A 61 3.82 12.68 8.73
CA THR A 61 3.83 13.81 9.64
C THR A 61 2.83 14.87 9.17
N ALA A 62 2.26 15.63 10.10
CA ALA A 62 1.36 16.73 9.78
C ALA A 62 2.06 17.81 8.91
N PRO A 63 3.31 18.24 9.18
CA PRO A 63 4.01 19.19 8.31
C PRO A 63 4.15 18.71 6.86
N ASP A 64 4.53 17.45 6.64
CA ASP A 64 4.68 16.90 5.29
C ASP A 64 3.34 16.84 4.56
N LEU A 65 2.26 16.49 5.27
CA LEU A 65 0.92 16.46 4.70
C LEU A 65 0.39 17.86 4.37
N ILE A 66 0.67 18.85 5.22
CA ILE A 66 0.31 20.25 4.97
C ILE A 66 1.00 20.74 3.69
N GLN A 67 2.31 20.50 3.56
CA GLN A 67 3.08 20.89 2.39
C GLN A 67 2.50 20.25 1.11
N TYR A 68 2.23 18.94 1.16
CA TYR A 68 1.62 18.21 0.04
C TYR A 68 0.25 18.75 -0.37
N LEU A 69 -0.61 19.08 0.60
CA LEU A 69 -1.92 19.66 0.32
C LEU A 69 -1.80 21.09 -0.22
N ALA A 70 -0.86 21.88 0.29
CA ALA A 70 -0.59 23.22 -0.20
C ALA A 70 -0.20 23.19 -1.69
N GLU A 71 0.68 22.26 -2.08
CA GLU A 71 1.06 22.03 -3.48
C GLU A 71 -0.14 21.64 -4.35
N LYS A 72 -1.00 20.72 -3.87
CA LYS A 72 -2.24 20.37 -4.58
C LYS A 72 -3.20 21.56 -4.73
N TYR A 73 -3.33 22.39 -3.69
CA TYR A 73 -4.19 23.56 -3.73
C TYR A 73 -3.66 24.65 -4.67
N ALA A 74 -2.35 24.87 -4.66
CA ALA A 74 -1.71 25.80 -5.58
C ALA A 74 -1.84 25.31 -7.04
N ALA A 75 -1.60 24.03 -7.29
CA ALA A 75 -1.81 23.42 -8.60
C ALA A 75 -3.26 23.56 -9.09
N ALA A 76 -4.25 23.38 -8.20
CA ALA A 76 -5.67 23.58 -8.52
C ALA A 76 -6.02 25.05 -8.83
N ARG A 77 -5.25 26.01 -8.32
CA ARG A 77 -5.40 27.46 -8.58
C ARG A 77 -4.60 27.95 -9.78
N GLY A 78 -3.73 27.11 -10.35
CA GLY A 78 -2.77 27.54 -11.38
C GLY A 78 -1.61 28.37 -10.81
N GLU A 79 -1.40 28.33 -9.50
CA GLU A 79 -0.29 29.01 -8.81
C GLU A 79 0.88 28.03 -8.67
N THR A 80 2.08 28.42 -9.08
CA THR A 80 3.30 27.62 -8.87
C THR A 80 3.91 28.01 -7.52
N LEU A 81 3.79 27.14 -6.50
CA LEU A 81 4.50 27.33 -5.24
C LEU A 81 6.00 27.11 -5.47
N GLN A 82 6.82 28.12 -5.18
CA GLN A 82 8.26 27.94 -5.03
C GLN A 82 8.50 27.22 -3.70
N VAL A 83 8.68 25.91 -3.75
CA VAL A 83 9.10 25.13 -2.60
C VAL A 83 10.59 25.36 -2.42
N GLU A 84 10.99 26.05 -1.33
CA GLU A 84 12.38 26.06 -0.91
C GLU A 84 12.79 24.62 -0.59
N GLU A 85 13.62 24.05 -1.47
CA GLU A 85 14.15 22.71 -1.39
C GLU A 85 15.00 22.59 -0.12
N LYS A 86 14.38 22.16 0.97
CA LYS A 86 15.10 21.79 2.18
C LYS A 86 15.81 20.47 1.87
N VAL A 87 17.05 20.59 1.44
CA VAL A 87 17.98 19.51 1.12
C VAL A 87 18.01 18.50 2.27
N ALA A 88 17.22 17.44 2.12
CA ALA A 88 17.32 16.26 2.96
C ALA A 88 18.61 15.55 2.55
N THR A 89 19.58 15.52 3.47
CA THR A 89 20.81 14.75 3.33
C THR A 89 20.44 13.30 3.03
N PRO A 90 20.94 12.69 1.93
CA PRO A 90 20.68 11.28 1.65
C PRO A 90 21.45 10.44 2.67
N VAL A 91 20.75 9.89 3.66
CA VAL A 91 21.28 8.81 4.46
C VAL A 91 21.35 7.58 3.56
N ALA A 92 22.56 7.28 3.10
CA ALA A 92 22.88 6.07 2.38
C ALA A 92 22.44 4.85 3.21
N THR A 93 21.51 4.05 2.68
CA THR A 93 21.24 2.73 3.23
C THR A 93 21.02 1.76 2.08
N GLY A 94 22.11 1.06 1.75
CA GLY A 94 22.14 -0.31 1.25
C GLY A 94 21.26 -0.66 0.06
N GLU A 95 21.92 -0.94 -1.07
CA GLU A 95 21.43 -1.87 -2.08
C GLU A 95 20.74 -3.07 -1.41
N THR A 96 19.41 -3.07 -1.46
CA THR A 96 18.63 -4.27 -1.20
C THR A 96 18.13 -4.72 -2.55
N GLU A 97 18.70 -5.85 -2.99
CA GLU A 97 18.20 -6.66 -4.09
C GLU A 97 16.67 -6.60 -4.15
N LYS A 98 16.13 -6.36 -5.34
CA LYS A 98 14.70 -6.44 -5.64
C LYS A 98 14.21 -7.84 -5.25
N ARG A 99 13.76 -8.00 -4.00
CA ARG A 99 13.07 -9.20 -3.55
C ARG A 99 11.83 -9.35 -4.42
N GLY A 100 11.79 -10.45 -5.18
CA GLY A 100 10.68 -10.80 -6.06
C GLY A 100 9.37 -10.71 -5.28
N ARG A 101 8.57 -9.69 -5.61
CA ARG A 101 7.28 -9.45 -4.97
C ARG A 101 6.39 -10.67 -5.18
N GLY A 102 5.67 -11.04 -4.12
CA GLY A 102 4.49 -11.91 -4.18
C GLY A 102 3.43 -11.27 -5.06
N CYS A 103 3.59 -11.44 -6.37
CA CYS A 103 2.52 -11.29 -7.35
C CYS A 103 1.57 -12.47 -7.11
N PRO A 104 0.24 -12.29 -7.08
CA PRO A 104 -0.64 -13.41 -7.38
C PRO A 104 -0.25 -13.84 -8.79
N LYS A 105 0.51 -14.94 -8.91
CA LYS A 105 0.84 -15.52 -10.22
C LYS A 105 -0.50 -15.78 -10.88
N LYS A 106 -0.85 -14.99 -11.91
CA LYS A 106 -1.86 -15.39 -12.88
C LYS A 106 -1.30 -16.68 -13.46
N TYR A 107 -1.68 -17.82 -12.89
CA TYR A 107 -1.22 -19.12 -13.37
C TYR A 107 -1.49 -19.13 -14.87
N SER A 108 -0.44 -19.39 -15.66
CA SER A 108 -0.59 -19.60 -17.09
C SER A 108 -1.63 -20.70 -17.29
N LYS A 109 -2.34 -20.66 -18.42
CA LYS A 109 -3.39 -21.66 -18.74
C LYS A 109 -2.84 -23.10 -18.58
N ALA A 110 -1.57 -23.30 -18.93
CA ALA A 110 -0.83 -24.54 -18.74
C ALA A 110 -0.66 -24.93 -17.26
N ALA A 111 -0.31 -23.99 -16.37
CA ALA A 111 -0.16 -24.27 -14.94
C ALA A 111 -1.50 -24.61 -14.25
N ARG A 112 -2.62 -24.01 -14.72
CA ARG A 112 -3.97 -24.38 -14.25
C ARG A 112 -4.38 -25.77 -14.72
N GLN A 113 -4.05 -26.13 -15.96
CA GLN A 113 -4.33 -27.46 -16.50
C GLN A 113 -3.51 -28.54 -15.78
N ALA A 114 -2.21 -28.31 -15.55
CA ALA A 114 -1.37 -29.24 -14.79
C ALA A 114 -1.83 -29.43 -13.34
N ALA A 115 -2.31 -28.38 -12.68
CA ALA A 115 -2.88 -28.47 -11.33
C ALA A 115 -4.21 -29.25 -11.31
N ALA A 116 -5.09 -29.02 -12.29
CA ALA A 116 -6.34 -29.76 -12.43
C ALA A 116 -6.10 -31.26 -12.72
N GLU A 117 -5.08 -31.58 -13.52
CA GLU A 117 -4.72 -32.95 -13.87
C GLU A 117 -4.11 -33.70 -12.68
N ARG A 118 -3.24 -33.05 -11.90
CA ARG A 118 -2.75 -33.59 -10.61
C ARG A 118 -3.88 -33.85 -9.62
N ALA A 119 -4.86 -32.94 -9.54
CA ALA A 119 -6.02 -33.13 -8.67
C ALA A 119 -6.90 -34.33 -9.12
N ARG A 120 -7.05 -34.55 -10.44
CA ARG A 120 -7.76 -35.72 -10.97
C ARG A 120 -7.02 -37.03 -10.66
N GLN A 121 -5.70 -37.07 -10.85
CA GLN A 121 -4.89 -38.25 -10.55
C GLN A 121 -4.87 -38.56 -9.04
N ALA A 122 -4.82 -37.55 -8.18
CA ALA A 122 -4.91 -37.73 -6.73
C ALA A 122 -6.26 -38.31 -6.30
N ARG A 123 -7.37 -37.88 -6.91
CA ARG A 123 -8.70 -38.45 -6.67
C ARG A 123 -8.82 -39.88 -7.19
N ALA A 124 -8.26 -40.16 -8.37
CA ALA A 124 -8.24 -41.51 -8.94
C ALA A 124 -7.47 -42.50 -8.04
N ARG A 125 -6.30 -42.08 -7.51
CA ARG A 125 -5.54 -42.88 -6.54
C ARG A 125 -6.30 -43.11 -5.24
N LYS A 126 -7.00 -42.09 -4.73
CA LYS A 126 -7.80 -42.20 -3.50
C LYS A 126 -8.98 -43.17 -3.66
N ASN A 127 -9.60 -43.20 -4.84
CA ASN A 127 -10.66 -44.15 -5.15
C ASN A 127 -10.11 -45.59 -5.35
N GLN A 128 -8.88 -45.75 -5.86
CA GLN A 128 -8.22 -47.05 -5.93
C GLN A 128 -7.75 -47.56 -4.56
N SER A 129 -7.32 -46.67 -3.65
CA SER A 129 -6.92 -47.05 -2.29
C SER A 129 -8.10 -47.22 -1.32
N GLY A 130 -9.28 -46.70 -1.65
CA GLY A 130 -10.51 -46.84 -0.86
C GLY A 130 -11.33 -48.08 -1.17
N ALA A 131 -11.04 -48.79 -2.27
CA ALA A 131 -11.76 -50.00 -2.68
C ALA A 131 -11.29 -51.29 -1.98
N GLY A 132 -10.45 -51.21 -0.94
CA GLY A 132 -9.82 -52.35 -0.28
C GLY A 132 -10.08 -52.51 1.22
N GLN A 133 -11.08 -51.80 1.79
CA GLN A 133 -11.37 -51.86 3.23
C GLN A 133 -12.82 -52.27 3.55
N GLU A 134 -13.29 -53.32 2.88
CA GLU A 134 -14.35 -54.23 3.31
C GLU A 134 -13.78 -55.62 2.95
N VAL A 135 -13.63 -56.65 3.78
CA VAL A 135 -14.46 -57.25 4.83
C VAL A 135 -13.52 -58.17 5.63
N ARG A 136 -13.40 -58.04 6.95
CA ARG A 136 -13.06 -59.17 7.87
C ARG A 136 -13.42 -58.82 9.32
N HIS A 137 -14.68 -58.99 9.67
CA HIS A 137 -15.09 -59.37 11.03
C HIS A 137 -16.37 -60.20 10.92
N GLY A 138 -16.30 -61.43 11.41
CA GLY A 138 -17.34 -62.46 11.33
C GLY A 138 -16.71 -63.80 11.04
#